data_AF-A0A1L3NEY0-F1
#
_entry.id   AF-A0A1L3NEY0-F1
#
_cell.length_a   1.000
_cell.length_b   1.000
_cell.length_c   1.000
_cell.angle_alpha   90.00
_cell.angle_beta   90.00
_cell.angle_gamma   90.00
#
_symmetry.space_group_name_H-M   'P 1'
#
loop_
_entity.id
_entity.type
_entity.pdbx_description
1 polymer ?
#
loop_
_entity_poly.entity_id
_entity_poly.type
_entity_poly.pdbx_seq_one_letter_code
_entity_poly.pdbx_strand_id
1 'polypeptide(L)' 'MTYIDNLSAEDRLELTNKIAISLSKDRTVDEINILGNFIVGIGRLILTLTAQQQYTPSQQETKKSTTENTTTY' A
#
# COMPACT_ATOMS: atom_id res chain seq x y z
N MET A 1 -8.37 -6.59 8.67
CA MET A 1 -9.67 -6.02 8.26
C MET A 1 -9.70 -4.60 8.74
N THR A 2 -9.19 -3.70 7.90
CA THR A 2 -9.30 -2.26 8.14
C THR A 2 -10.75 -1.85 7.91
N TYR A 3 -11.23 -0.82 8.62
CA TYR A 3 -12.63 -0.37 8.52
C TYR A 3 -13.09 0.01 7.11
N ILE A 4 -12.15 0.29 6.20
CA ILE A 4 -12.39 0.68 4.81
C ILE A 4 -12.73 -0.54 3.92
N ASP A 5 -12.30 -1.74 4.31
CA ASP A 5 -12.45 -2.97 3.52
C ASP A 5 -13.91 -3.48 3.51
N ASN A 6 -14.72 -3.01 4.47
CA ASN A 6 -16.14 -3.37 4.61
C ASN A 6 -17.09 -2.45 3.82
N LEU A 7 -16.58 -1.38 3.20
CA LEU A 7 -17.39 -0.47 2.38
C LEU A 7 -17.56 -1.04 0.96
N SER A 8 -18.68 -0.73 0.30
CA SER A 8 -18.82 -1.00 -1.14
C SER A 8 -17.86 -0.11 -1.96
N ALA A 9 -17.68 -0.41 -3.25
CA ALA A 9 -16.85 0.43 -4.11
C ALA A 9 -17.45 1.84 -4.26
N GLU A 10 -18.77 1.89 -4.38
CA GLU A 10 -19.57 3.11 -4.47
C GLU A 10 -19.43 3.96 -3.20
N ASP A 11 -19.56 3.36 -2.01
CA ASP A 11 -19.44 4.08 -0.73
C ASP A 11 -18.03 4.65 -0.54
N ARG A 12 -16.99 3.91 -0.94
CA ARG A 12 -15.61 4.40 -0.89
C ARG A 12 -15.40 5.60 -1.81
N LEU A 13 -15.97 5.56 -3.01
CA LEU A 13 -15.89 6.67 -3.96
C LEU A 13 -16.59 7.91 -3.41
N GLU A 14 -17.81 7.74 -2.88
CA GLU A 14 -18.58 8.83 -2.28
C GLU A 14 -17.82 9.45 -1.09
N LEU A 15 -17.30 8.62 -0.19
CA LEU A 15 -16.54 9.08 0.96
C LEU A 15 -15.27 9.83 0.54
N THR A 16 -14.53 9.31 -0.43
CA THR A 16 -13.30 9.94 -0.94
C THR A 16 -13.60 11.31 -1.54
N ASN A 17 -14.68 11.43 -2.32
CA ASN A 17 -15.11 12.71 -2.89
C ASN A 17 -15.51 13.71 -1.80
N LYS A 18 -16.27 13.29 -0.78
CA LYS A 18 -16.65 14.16 0.35
C LYS A 18 -15.43 14.68 1.11
N ILE A 19 -14.43 13.82 1.35
CA ILE A 19 -13.17 14.23 1.99
C ILE A 19 -12.43 15.23 1.11
N ALA A 20 -12.28 14.95 -0.20
CA ALA A 20 -11.58 15.85 -1.11
C ALA A 20 -12.22 17.24 -1.19
N ILE A 21 -13.55 17.32 -1.30
CA ILE A 21 -14.29 18.59 -1.31
C ILE A 21 -14.10 19.32 0.02
N SER A 22 -14.27 18.63 1.14
CA SER A 22 -14.12 19.23 2.48
C SER A 22 -12.72 19.79 2.71
N LEU A 23 -11.69 19.04 2.33
CA LEU A 23 -10.29 19.46 2.48
C LEU A 23 -9.91 20.64 1.58
N SER A 24 -10.58 20.77 0.43
CA SER A 24 -10.31 21.82 -0.57
C SER A 24 -11.13 23.09 -0.36
N LYS A 25 -12.15 23.05 0.51
CA LYS A 25 -13.08 24.16 0.73
C LYS A 25 -12.35 25.40 1.22
N ASP A 26 -12.72 26.56 0.66
CA ASP A 26 -12.21 27.88 1.04
C ASP A 26 -10.67 28.03 0.88
N ARG A 27 -10.04 27.20 0.03
CA ARG A 27 -8.61 27.24 -0.31
C ARG A 27 -8.38 27.75 -1.71
N THR A 28 -7.20 28.32 -1.92
CA THR A 28 -6.71 28.70 -3.24
C THR A 28 -6.25 27.49 -4.05
N VAL A 29 -6.12 27.69 -5.37
CA VAL A 29 -5.62 26.64 -6.29
C VAL A 29 -4.24 26.13 -5.88
N ASP A 30 -3.35 27.04 -5.47
CA ASP A 30 -1.98 26.68 -5.06
C ASP A 30 -1.97 25.85 -3.77
N GLU A 31 -2.79 26.22 -2.78
CA GLU A 31 -2.93 25.46 -1.53
C GLU A 31 -3.51 24.06 -1.77
N ILE A 32 -4.50 23.94 -2.66
CA ILE A 32 -5.08 22.65 -3.05
C ILE A 32 -4.01 21.78 -3.74
N ASN A 33 -3.21 22.37 -4.63
CA ASN A 33 -2.15 21.65 -5.34
C ASN A 33 -1.07 21.13 -4.38
N ILE A 34 -0.63 21.94 -3.41
CA ILE A 34 0.31 21.52 -2.39
C ILE A 34 -0.28 20.39 -1.52
N LEU A 35 -1.51 20.56 -1.06
CA LEU A 35 -2.20 19.57 -0.22
C LEU A 35 -2.40 18.24 -0.96
N GLY A 36 -2.84 18.29 -2.22
CA GLY A 36 -3.04 17.12 -3.06
C GLY A 36 -1.74 16.35 -3.30
N ASN A 37 -0.66 17.05 -3.66
CA ASN A 37 0.65 16.44 -3.86
C ASN A 37 1.19 15.80 -2.56
N PHE A 38 0.95 16.41 -1.41
CA PHE A 38 1.32 15.83 -0.11
C PHE A 38 0.59 14.50 0.15
N ILE A 39 -0.73 14.45 -0.05
CA ILE A 39 -1.54 13.23 0.13
C ILE A 39 -1.11 12.13 -0.86
N VAL A 40 -0.88 12.50 -2.14
CA VAL A 40 -0.33 11.58 -3.15
C VAL A 40 1.02 11.03 -2.73
N GLY A 41 1.91 11.88 -2.19
CA GLY A 41 3.22 11.48 -1.66
C GLY A 41 3.12 10.42 -0.56
N ILE A 42 2.25 10.65 0.44
CA ILE A 42 2.00 9.68 1.52
C ILE A 42 1.50 8.34 0.94
N GLY A 43 0.50 8.38 0.07
CA GLY A 43 -0.07 7.17 -0.55
C GLY A 43 0.99 6.36 -1.30
N ARG A 44 1.84 7.03 -2.09
CA ARG A 44 2.95 6.40 -2.82
C ARG A 44 3.96 5.75 -1.88
N LEU A 45 4.31 6.40 -0.77
CA LEU A 45 5.24 5.84 0.22
C LEU A 45 4.65 4.59 0.89
N ILE A 46 3.39 4.63 1.31
CA ILE A 46 2.70 3.47 1.90
C ILE A 46 2.73 2.28 0.92
N LEU A 47 2.34 2.51 -0.35
CA LEU A 47 2.35 1.46 -1.37
C LEU A 47 3.76 0.92 -1.64
N THR A 48 4.77 1.79 -1.64
CA THR A 48 6.18 1.38 -1.81
C THR A 48 6.65 0.50 -0.66
N LEU A 49 6.32 0.85 0.58
CA LEU A 49 6.65 0.05 1.76
C LEU A 49 5.95 -1.32 1.71
N THR A 50 4.67 -1.36 1.33
CA THR A 50 3.93 -2.61 1.14
C THR A 50 4.56 -3.47 0.06
N ALA A 51 4.94 -2.89 -1.08
CA ALA A 51 5.63 -3.60 -2.14
C ALA A 51 6.97 -4.17 -1.63
N GLN A 52 7.78 -3.39 -0.90
CA GLN A 52 9.03 -3.88 -0.32
C GLN A 52 8.82 -5.04 0.67
N GLN A 53 7.76 -5.00 1.48
CA GLN A 53 7.41 -6.09 2.40
C GLN A 53 6.98 -7.37 1.64
N GLN A 54 6.20 -7.23 0.57
CA GLN A 54 5.80 -8.37 -0.28
C GLN A 54 6.96 -8.93 -1.11
N TYR A 55 7.89 -8.07 -1.53
CA TYR A 55 9.08 -8.44 -2.30
C TYR A 55 10.25 -8.90 -1.44
N THR A 56 10.15 -8.92 -0.11
CA THR A 56 11.18 -9.53 0.73
C THR A 56 11.19 -11.03 0.38
N PRO A 57 12.21 -11.53 -0.35
CA PRO A 57 12.24 -12.92 -0.75
C PRO A 57 12.24 -13.74 0.54
N SER A 58 11.40 -14.78 0.57
CA SER A 58 11.35 -15.82 1.59
C SER A 58 12.73 -16.09 2.21
N GLN A 59 13.06 -15.43 3.32
CA GLN A 59 14.31 -15.68 4.06
C GLN A 59 14.27 -17.03 4.80
N GLN A 60 13.57 -18.05 4.28
CA GLN A 60 13.53 -19.39 4.88
C GLN A 60 13.61 -20.56 3.90
N GLU A 61 13.71 -20.37 2.58
CA GLU A 61 13.85 -21.50 1.65
C GLU A 61 15.06 -21.35 0.74
N THR A 62 16.28 -21.41 1.30
CA THR A 62 17.49 -21.91 0.60
C THR A 62 18.71 -21.99 1.53
N LYS A 63 18.60 -22.67 2.67
CA LYS A 63 19.77 -23.21 3.40
C LYS A 63 19.47 -24.56 4.06
N LYS A 64 19.17 -25.60 3.28
CA LYS A 64 19.62 -26.99 3.53
C LYS A 64 19.17 -27.95 2.41
N SER A 65 19.86 -27.88 1.28
CA SER A 65 19.99 -29.02 0.37
C SER A 65 21.47 -29.17 0.06
N THR A 66 22.20 -29.93 0.87
CA THR A 66 23.37 -30.76 0.49
C THR A 66 23.82 -31.56 1.72
N THR A 67 23.29 -32.75 1.91
CA THR A 67 24.06 -33.90 2.41
C THR A 67 23.42 -35.16 1.82
N GLU A 68 23.97 -35.56 0.67
CA GLU A 68 24.31 -36.94 0.30
C GLU A 68 23.22 -38.01 0.38
N ASN A 69 22.60 -38.28 -0.78
CA ASN A 69 22.15 -39.63 -1.11
C ASN A 69 23.29 -40.36 -1.83
N THR A 70 23.91 -41.32 -1.16
CA THR A 70 24.57 -42.46 -1.83
C THR A 70 24.05 -43.75 -1.20
N THR A 71 23.13 -44.41 -1.92
CA THR A 71 22.61 -45.74 -1.63
C THR A 71 23.58 -46.79 -2.13
N THR A 72 23.92 -47.82 -1.35
CA THR A 72 24.21 -49.16 -1.90
C THR A 72 23.85 -50.25 -0.88
N TYR A 73 23.28 -51.33 -1.43
CA TYR A 73 22.58 -52.49 -0.87
C TYR A 73 23.10 -53.11 0.43
#